data_AF-A0A0Q0RIH9-F1
#
_entry.id   AF-A0A0Q0RIH9-F1
#
_cell.length_a   1.000
_cell.length_b   1.000
_cell.length_c   1.000
_cell.angle_alpha   90.00
_cell.angle_beta   90.00
_cell.angle_gamma   90.00
#
_symmetry.space_group_name_H-M   'P 1'
#
loop_
_entity.id
_entity.type
_entity.pdbx_description
1 polymer ?
#
loop_
_entity_poly.entity_id
_entity_poly.type
_entity_poly.pdbx_seq_one_letter_code
_entity_poly.pdbx_strand_id
1 'polypeptide(L)'
;MEKSEILRAIIRQGENEDISEYEEILNEANENLVYPDIFSETVSKVFKLAMDGKIDPWKIDILQFKDLFFSEPEPNFEVAGLLISSAWHILYEKSIAMIRGYNSNKISDELTDDYPEIEDSMDDDEVSDFIDLKEPVMHEDKRNVTLIELLDSIKRVYKKSREEKTIKDTSVDINEDILMKSNKEDIEEGINRVQEEIKKYINPFFLEDYWGKTTEERSEFLLYMLFLEKRGRISMEQNEPFGNIIITKLF
;
A
#
# COMPACT_ATOMS: atom_id res chain seq x y z
N MET A 1 16.12 -6.12 -32.63
CA MET A 1 15.72 -7.44 -32.11
C MET A 1 14.36 -7.74 -32.73
N GLU A 2 14.15 -8.92 -33.35
CA GLU A 2 12.86 -9.18 -33.98
C GLU A 2 11.75 -9.35 -32.93
N LYS A 3 10.52 -8.90 -33.25
CA LYS A 3 9.31 -9.05 -32.39
C LYS A 3 9.15 -10.49 -31.88
N SER A 4 9.53 -11.46 -32.71
CA SER A 4 9.53 -12.89 -32.42
C SER A 4 10.55 -13.33 -31.37
N GLU A 5 11.71 -12.66 -31.26
CA GLU A 5 12.76 -12.96 -30.28
C GLU A 5 12.40 -12.46 -28.88
N ILE A 6 11.76 -11.28 -28.78
CA ILE A 6 11.31 -10.72 -27.50
C ILE A 6 10.13 -11.52 -26.96
N LEU A 7 9.16 -11.90 -27.81
CA LEU A 7 8.08 -12.82 -27.44
C LEU A 7 8.61 -14.20 -27.03
N ARG A 8 9.57 -14.76 -27.79
CA ARG A 8 10.22 -16.04 -27.40
C ARG A 8 11.02 -15.94 -26.12
N ALA A 9 11.65 -14.81 -25.83
CA ALA A 9 12.33 -14.53 -24.57
C ALA A 9 11.36 -14.52 -23.39
N ILE A 10 10.20 -13.87 -23.56
CA ILE A 10 9.10 -13.84 -22.58
C ILE A 10 8.55 -15.26 -22.34
N ILE A 11 8.31 -16.02 -23.42
CA ILE A 11 7.82 -17.41 -23.39
C ILE A 11 8.83 -18.36 -22.72
N ARG A 12 10.14 -18.08 -22.81
CA ARG A 12 11.16 -18.89 -22.14
C ARG A 12 11.29 -18.60 -20.65
N GLN A 13 10.77 -17.47 -20.18
CA GLN A 13 10.90 -17.01 -18.80
C GLN A 13 9.67 -17.28 -17.93
N GLY A 14 8.47 -17.46 -18.52
CA GLY A 14 7.24 -17.70 -17.77
C GLY A 14 6.75 -19.15 -17.86
N GLU A 15 6.62 -19.82 -16.72
CA GLU A 15 5.84 -21.07 -16.57
C GLU A 15 4.33 -20.79 -16.37
N ASN A 16 3.87 -19.54 -16.47
CA ASN A 16 2.52 -19.12 -16.06
C ASN A 16 1.53 -18.93 -17.22
N GLU A 17 0.25 -19.20 -16.92
CA GLU A 17 -0.93 -19.12 -17.79
C GLU A 17 -1.23 -17.71 -18.36
N ASP A 18 -0.55 -16.67 -17.87
CA ASP A 18 -0.85 -15.25 -18.13
C ASP A 18 -0.22 -14.66 -19.41
N ILE A 19 0.66 -15.39 -20.12
CA ILE A 19 1.36 -14.86 -21.31
C ILE A 19 0.37 -14.56 -22.45
N SER A 20 -0.67 -15.38 -22.59
CA SER A 20 -1.69 -15.28 -23.65
C SER A 20 -2.44 -13.94 -23.61
N GLU A 21 -2.71 -13.41 -22.42
CA GLU A 21 -3.42 -12.12 -22.24
C GLU A 21 -2.58 -10.95 -22.73
N TYR A 22 -1.27 -10.96 -22.47
CA TYR A 22 -0.37 -9.93 -22.97
C TYR A 22 -0.18 -10.03 -24.50
N GLU A 23 -0.20 -11.24 -25.07
CA GLU A 23 -0.18 -11.43 -26.53
C GLU A 23 -1.43 -10.86 -27.21
N GLU A 24 -2.61 -11.05 -26.61
CA GLU A 24 -3.88 -10.50 -27.11
C GLU A 24 -3.85 -8.97 -27.14
N ILE A 25 -3.42 -8.34 -26.03
CA ILE A 25 -3.28 -6.87 -25.93
C ILE A 25 -2.30 -6.33 -26.99
N LEU A 26 -1.20 -7.05 -27.26
CA LEU A 26 -0.20 -6.63 -28.25
C LEU A 26 -0.66 -6.78 -29.70
N ASN A 27 -1.53 -7.75 -29.97
CA ASN A 27 -2.12 -7.92 -31.29
C ASN A 27 -3.16 -6.83 -31.56
N GLU A 28 -4.01 -6.51 -30.59
CA GLU A 28 -5.00 -5.42 -30.69
C GLU A 28 -4.34 -4.04 -30.84
N ALA A 29 -3.27 -3.77 -30.08
CA ALA A 29 -2.56 -2.49 -30.10
C ALA A 29 -1.85 -2.19 -31.44
N ASN A 30 -1.59 -3.20 -32.28
CA ASN A 30 -0.99 -2.99 -33.61
C ASN A 30 -2.04 -2.59 -34.67
N GLU A 31 -3.32 -2.85 -34.44
CA GLU A 31 -4.38 -2.64 -35.43
C GLU A 31 -5.23 -1.39 -35.15
N ASN A 32 -5.31 -0.92 -33.90
CA ASN A 32 -6.01 0.32 -33.54
C ASN A 32 -5.25 1.13 -32.48
N LEU A 33 -5.04 2.43 -32.74
CA LEU A 33 -4.39 3.39 -31.82
C LEU A 33 -5.27 3.76 -30.60
N VAL A 34 -6.44 3.14 -30.43
CA VAL A 34 -7.35 3.38 -29.33
C VAL A 34 -7.21 2.22 -28.35
N TYR A 35 -6.52 2.49 -27.24
CA TYR A 35 -6.38 1.52 -26.18
C TYR A 35 -7.73 1.36 -25.45
N PRO A 36 -8.19 0.12 -25.20
CA PRO A 36 -9.47 -0.11 -24.51
C PRO A 36 -9.43 0.33 -23.05
N ASP A 37 -8.25 0.39 -22.44
CA ASP A 37 -8.05 0.69 -21.02
C ASP A 37 -6.64 1.24 -20.75
N ILE A 38 -6.47 1.91 -19.62
CA ILE A 38 -5.20 2.49 -19.12
C ILE A 38 -4.16 1.39 -18.93
N PHE A 39 -4.59 0.20 -18.52
CA PHE A 39 -3.72 -0.98 -18.42
C PHE A 39 -3.10 -1.33 -19.76
N SER A 40 -3.92 -1.52 -20.79
CA SER A 40 -3.48 -1.85 -22.15
C SER A 40 -2.62 -0.76 -22.77
N GLU A 41 -2.93 0.51 -22.52
CA GLU A 41 -2.11 1.66 -22.90
C GLU A 41 -0.71 1.58 -22.26
N THR A 42 -0.65 1.36 -20.95
CA THR A 42 0.61 1.30 -20.19
C THR A 42 1.48 0.13 -20.64
N VAL A 43 0.89 -1.07 -20.77
CA VAL A 43 1.57 -2.28 -21.24
C VAL A 43 2.15 -2.05 -22.64
N SER A 44 1.34 -1.52 -23.56
CA SER A 44 1.76 -1.28 -24.94
C SER A 44 2.91 -0.27 -25.03
N LYS A 45 2.85 0.79 -24.23
CA LYS A 45 3.90 1.81 -24.12
C LYS A 45 5.23 1.23 -23.62
N VAL A 46 5.20 0.41 -22.56
CA VAL A 46 6.39 -0.28 -22.04
C VAL A 46 6.96 -1.25 -23.08
N PHE A 47 6.11 -2.03 -23.74
CA PHE A 47 6.53 -2.94 -24.80
C PHE A 47 7.16 -2.21 -25.98
N LYS A 48 6.58 -1.08 -26.41
CA LYS A 48 7.13 -0.26 -27.49
C LYS A 48 8.53 0.24 -27.15
N LEU A 49 8.77 0.66 -25.90
CA LEU A 49 10.12 1.05 -25.46
C LEU A 49 11.12 -0.12 -25.50
N ALA A 50 10.68 -1.33 -25.15
CA ALA A 50 11.50 -2.53 -25.26
C ALA A 50 11.77 -2.92 -26.73
N MET A 51 10.77 -2.80 -27.61
CA MET A 51 10.90 -3.07 -29.05
C MET A 51 11.81 -2.06 -29.75
N ASP A 52 11.69 -0.78 -29.39
CA ASP A 52 12.55 0.31 -29.88
C ASP A 52 14.00 0.18 -29.35
N GLY A 53 14.27 -0.79 -28.46
CA GLY A 53 15.59 -1.05 -27.87
C GLY A 53 16.01 0.01 -26.85
N LYS A 54 15.08 0.84 -26.37
CA LYS A 54 15.34 1.86 -25.34
C LYS A 54 15.44 1.25 -23.95
N ILE A 55 14.75 0.13 -23.72
CA ILE A 55 14.77 -0.63 -22.45
C ILE A 55 15.24 -2.06 -22.73
N ASP A 56 16.08 -2.60 -21.85
CA ASP A 56 16.46 -4.02 -21.85
C ASP A 56 15.40 -4.87 -21.14
N PRO A 57 14.75 -5.84 -21.82
CA PRO A 57 13.73 -6.71 -21.23
C PRO A 57 14.22 -7.54 -20.03
N TRP A 58 15.53 -7.80 -19.95
CA TRP A 58 16.15 -8.63 -18.91
C TRP A 58 16.69 -7.79 -17.75
N LYS A 59 16.88 -6.50 -17.98
CA LYS A 59 17.39 -5.53 -17.01
C LYS A 59 16.65 -4.21 -17.16
N ILE A 60 15.46 -4.17 -16.59
CA ILE A 60 14.70 -2.94 -16.54
C ILE A 60 15.29 -2.01 -15.48
N ASP A 61 15.64 -0.81 -15.92
CA ASP A 61 15.93 0.32 -15.05
C ASP A 61 14.69 1.21 -14.98
N ILE A 62 14.15 1.33 -13.77
CA ILE A 62 12.94 2.12 -13.50
C ILE A 62 13.15 3.59 -13.89
N LEU A 63 14.38 4.10 -13.82
CA LEU A 63 14.70 5.48 -14.16
C LEU A 63 14.47 5.77 -15.66
N GLN A 64 14.53 4.76 -16.52
CA GLN A 64 14.28 4.92 -17.96
C GLN A 64 12.81 5.21 -18.27
N PHE A 65 11.88 4.93 -17.34
CA PHE A 65 10.46 5.28 -17.51
C PHE A 65 10.17 6.78 -17.43
N LYS A 66 11.13 7.60 -16.95
CA LYS A 66 11.01 9.06 -17.04
C LYS A 66 10.83 9.50 -18.50
N ASP A 67 11.49 8.81 -19.43
CA ASP A 67 11.43 9.16 -20.85
C ASP A 67 10.09 8.76 -21.45
N LEU A 68 9.40 7.75 -20.89
CA LEU A 68 8.00 7.47 -21.25
C LEU A 68 7.10 8.65 -20.90
N PHE A 69 7.27 9.21 -19.70
CA PHE A 69 6.46 10.34 -19.23
C PHE A 69 6.74 11.63 -20.01
N PHE A 70 8.01 11.94 -20.29
CA PHE A 70 8.40 13.19 -20.94
C PHE A 70 8.43 13.14 -22.47
N SER A 71 8.24 11.97 -23.09
CA SER A 71 8.27 11.84 -24.56
C SER A 71 6.98 12.30 -25.25
N GLU A 72 5.87 12.41 -24.51
CA GLU A 72 4.58 12.85 -25.04
C GLU A 72 4.32 14.33 -24.70
N PRO A 73 3.73 15.11 -25.62
CA PRO A 73 3.43 16.53 -25.40
C PRO A 73 2.38 16.76 -24.31
N GLU A 74 1.48 15.79 -24.11
CA GLU A 74 0.53 15.74 -23.00
C GLU A 74 0.76 14.43 -22.22
N PRO A 75 1.48 14.48 -21.10
CA PRO A 75 1.75 13.28 -20.32
C PRO A 75 0.49 12.76 -19.65
N ASN A 76 0.15 11.48 -19.89
CA ASN A 76 -0.93 10.81 -19.19
C ASN A 76 -0.49 10.48 -17.74
N PHE A 77 -0.95 11.28 -16.78
CA PHE A 77 -0.64 11.12 -15.35
C PHE A 77 -1.16 9.81 -14.76
N GLU A 78 -2.21 9.22 -15.33
CA GLU A 78 -2.74 7.93 -14.85
C GLU A 78 -1.80 6.79 -15.18
N VAL A 79 -1.27 6.76 -16.42
CA VAL A 79 -0.21 5.84 -16.85
C VAL A 79 1.05 6.03 -15.98
N ALA A 80 1.41 7.28 -15.70
CA ALA A 80 2.56 7.60 -14.85
C ALA A 80 2.38 7.08 -13.41
N GLY A 81 1.21 7.33 -12.82
CA GLY A 81 0.86 6.86 -11.48
C GLY A 81 0.88 5.34 -11.38
N LEU A 82 0.37 4.65 -12.41
CA LEU A 82 0.40 3.19 -12.48
C LEU A 82 1.84 2.65 -12.56
N LEU A 83 2.70 3.28 -13.36
CA LEU A 83 4.12 2.91 -13.46
C LEU A 83 4.88 3.14 -12.17
N ILE A 84 4.72 4.30 -11.53
CA ILE A 84 5.37 4.60 -10.24
C ILE A 84 4.91 3.59 -9.17
N SER A 85 3.62 3.29 -9.13
CA SER A 85 3.06 2.33 -8.17
C SER A 85 3.60 0.92 -8.42
N SER A 86 3.74 0.51 -9.70
CA SER A 86 4.35 -0.78 -10.05
C SER A 86 5.83 -0.85 -9.65
N ALA A 87 6.59 0.21 -9.91
CA ALA A 87 7.99 0.32 -9.50
C ALA A 87 8.15 0.17 -7.98
N TRP A 88 7.31 0.86 -7.21
CA TRP A 88 7.28 0.73 -5.76
C TRP A 88 6.94 -0.70 -5.32
N HIS A 89 5.95 -1.34 -5.93
CA HIS A 89 5.57 -2.72 -5.61
C HIS A 89 6.72 -3.70 -5.84
N ILE A 90 7.42 -3.59 -6.97
CA ILE A 90 8.58 -4.44 -7.29
C ILE A 90 9.70 -4.24 -6.26
N LEU A 91 10.02 -2.99 -5.91
CA LEU A 91 11.04 -2.68 -4.91
C LEU A 91 10.67 -3.23 -3.53
N TYR A 92 9.40 -3.11 -3.15
CA TYR A 92 8.87 -3.63 -1.90
C TYR A 92 8.95 -5.16 -1.83
N GLU A 93 8.49 -5.86 -2.87
CA GLU A 93 8.58 -7.32 -2.95
C GLU A 93 10.02 -7.81 -2.90
N LYS A 94 10.95 -7.14 -3.60
CA LYS A 94 12.38 -7.46 -3.54
C LYS A 94 12.98 -7.22 -2.17
N SER A 95 12.63 -6.12 -1.50
CA SER A 95 13.06 -5.86 -0.13
C SER A 95 12.58 -6.94 0.85
N ILE A 96 11.34 -7.39 0.71
CA ILE A 96 10.79 -8.48 1.53
C ILE A 96 11.49 -9.80 1.22
N ALA A 97 11.70 -10.13 -0.05
CA ALA A 97 12.38 -11.34 -0.47
C ALA A 97 13.80 -11.41 0.09
N MET A 98 14.53 -10.28 0.07
CA MET A 98 15.86 -10.15 0.66
C MET A 98 15.84 -10.44 2.18
N ILE A 99 14.90 -9.86 2.92
CA ILE A 99 14.75 -10.09 4.37
C ILE A 99 14.40 -11.55 4.66
N ARG A 100 13.52 -12.17 3.86
CA ARG A 100 13.14 -13.58 4.02
C ARG A 100 14.29 -14.53 3.69
N GLY A 101 15.01 -14.27 2.60
CA GLY A 101 16.19 -15.03 2.19
C GLY A 101 17.32 -14.96 3.23
N TYR A 102 17.52 -13.78 3.83
CA TYR A 102 18.44 -13.62 4.96
C TYR A 102 18.04 -14.49 6.15
N ASN A 103 16.76 -14.50 6.54
CA ASN A 103 16.27 -15.33 7.64
C ASN A 103 16.37 -16.84 7.35
N SER A 104 16.18 -17.29 6.10
CA SER A 104 16.35 -18.70 5.75
C SER A 104 17.81 -19.16 5.72
N ASN A 105 18.74 -18.32 5.23
CA ASN A 105 20.18 -18.65 5.23
C ASN A 105 20.77 -18.68 6.64
N LYS A 106 20.26 -17.84 7.56
CA LYS A 106 20.68 -17.85 8.96
C LYS A 106 20.40 -19.20 9.66
N ILE A 107 19.28 -19.83 9.32
CA ILE A 107 18.88 -21.15 9.85
C ILE A 107 19.76 -22.27 9.27
N SER A 108 20.21 -22.17 8.02
CA SER A 108 21.10 -23.17 7.42
C SER A 108 22.55 -23.07 7.90
N ASP A 109 23.05 -21.85 8.11
CA ASP A 109 24.43 -21.64 8.57
C ASP A 109 24.60 -22.02 10.05
N GLU A 110 23.56 -21.93 10.89
CA GLU A 110 23.57 -22.41 12.28
C GLU A 110 23.53 -23.95 12.43
N LEU A 111 23.20 -24.68 11.35
CA LEU A 111 23.09 -26.15 11.34
C LEU A 111 24.31 -26.87 10.75
N THR A 112 25.38 -26.15 10.40
CA THR A 112 26.60 -26.75 9.85
C THR A 112 27.67 -26.86 10.95
N ASP A 113 27.94 -28.10 11.33
CA ASP A 113 28.90 -28.57 12.35
C ASP A 113 30.24 -27.82 12.38
N ASP A 114 30.60 -27.36 13.58
CA ASP A 114 31.86 -27.71 14.25
C ASP A 114 31.72 -27.27 15.72
N TYR A 115 31.12 -28.13 16.56
CA TYR A 115 31.23 -27.97 18.01
C TYR A 115 32.64 -28.44 18.42
N PRO A 116 33.56 -27.58 18.85
CA PRO A 116 34.75 -28.05 19.53
C PRO A 116 34.32 -28.77 20.81
N GLU A 117 34.82 -29.99 21.03
CA GLU A 117 34.74 -30.64 22.35
C GLU A 117 35.35 -29.69 23.38
N ILE A 118 34.52 -29.07 24.21
CA ILE A 118 34.96 -28.20 25.29
C ILE A 118 35.60 -29.11 26.34
N GLU A 119 36.93 -29.11 26.39
CA GLU A 119 37.69 -29.70 27.48
C GLU A 119 37.45 -28.84 28.73
N ASP A 120 36.69 -29.38 29.69
CA ASP A 120 36.35 -28.73 30.97
C ASP A 120 37.62 -28.32 31.73
N SER A 121 38.07 -27.10 31.50
CA SER A 121 39.01 -26.39 32.37
C SER A 121 38.24 -25.25 33.03
N MET A 122 37.82 -25.50 34.27
CA MET A 122 37.25 -24.47 35.14
C MET A 122 38.38 -23.55 35.61
N ASP A 123 38.65 -22.50 34.83
CA ASP A 123 39.28 -21.29 35.34
C ASP A 123 38.23 -20.16 35.26
N ASP A 124 37.80 -19.71 36.45
CA ASP A 124 36.96 -18.53 36.66
C ASP A 124 37.81 -17.28 36.34
N ASP A 125 37.83 -16.86 35.08
CA ASP A 125 38.38 -15.57 34.68
C ASP A 125 37.34 -14.76 33.88
N GLU A 126 36.99 -13.61 34.48
CA GLU A 126 36.35 -12.40 33.96
C GLU A 126 35.68 -12.47 32.57
N VAL A 127 34.34 -12.61 32.57
CA VAL A 127 33.53 -12.40 31.37
C VAL A 127 33.42 -10.90 31.08
N SER A 128 34.35 -10.35 30.29
CA SER A 128 34.15 -9.07 29.62
C SER A 128 34.80 -9.03 28.24
N ASP A 129 34.48 -10.01 27.41
CA ASP A 129 34.57 -9.81 25.97
C ASP A 129 33.20 -9.32 25.50
N PHE A 130 33.11 -8.01 25.24
CA PHE A 130 32.03 -7.49 24.42
C PHE A 130 32.03 -8.27 23.11
N ILE A 131 30.98 -9.05 22.86
CA ILE A 131 30.78 -9.73 21.58
C ILE A 131 30.83 -8.66 20.50
N ASP A 132 31.88 -8.69 19.67
CA ASP A 132 32.07 -7.75 18.58
C ASP A 132 30.97 -8.03 17.53
N LEU A 133 29.83 -7.37 17.69
CA LEU A 133 28.67 -7.49 16.81
C LEU A 133 29.06 -6.92 15.44
N LYS A 134 29.61 -7.77 14.56
CA LYS A 134 29.86 -7.37 13.18
C LYS A 134 28.53 -7.12 12.50
N GLU A 135 28.40 -5.95 11.90
CA GLU A 135 27.24 -5.58 11.10
C GLU A 135 26.96 -6.71 10.08
N PRO A 136 25.72 -7.24 10.02
CA PRO A 136 25.39 -8.30 9.11
C PRO A 136 25.64 -7.83 7.68
N VAL A 137 26.53 -8.54 6.97
CA VAL A 137 26.84 -8.25 5.57
C VAL A 137 25.59 -8.56 4.75
N MET A 138 24.80 -7.54 4.41
CA MET A 138 23.74 -7.66 3.43
C MET A 138 24.37 -7.96 2.08
N HIS A 139 24.17 -9.18 1.57
CA HIS A 139 24.51 -9.52 0.19
C HIS A 139 23.66 -8.65 -0.74
N GLU A 140 24.28 -7.89 -1.65
CA GLU A 140 23.53 -7.22 -2.70
C GLU A 140 22.91 -8.27 -3.62
N ASP A 141 21.58 -8.41 -3.59
CA ASP A 141 20.85 -9.19 -4.58
C ASP A 141 20.98 -8.52 -5.95
N LYS A 142 21.93 -9.00 -6.76
CA LYS A 142 22.21 -8.46 -8.11
C LYS A 142 21.17 -8.87 -9.16
N ARG A 143 20.02 -9.44 -8.76
CA ARG A 143 18.99 -9.88 -9.72
C ARG A 143 18.20 -8.68 -10.23
N ASN A 144 18.50 -8.31 -11.47
CA ASN A 144 17.82 -7.23 -12.18
C ASN A 144 16.30 -7.48 -12.29
N VAL A 145 15.52 -6.39 -12.37
CA VAL A 145 14.08 -6.48 -12.64
C VAL A 145 13.87 -6.90 -14.10
N THR A 146 12.98 -7.86 -14.32
CA THR A 146 12.64 -8.32 -15.68
C THR A 146 11.35 -7.67 -16.19
N LEU A 147 11.14 -7.70 -17.51
CA LEU A 147 9.92 -7.17 -18.14
C LEU A 147 8.66 -7.87 -17.66
N ILE A 148 8.71 -9.19 -17.42
CA ILE A 148 7.56 -9.93 -16.91
C ILE A 148 7.23 -9.49 -15.48
N GLU A 149 8.23 -9.35 -14.60
CA GLU A 149 8.02 -8.85 -13.23
C GLU A 149 7.33 -7.47 -13.24
N LEU A 150 7.72 -6.61 -14.19
CA LEU A 150 7.08 -5.31 -14.35
C LEU A 150 5.63 -5.42 -14.83
N LEU A 151 5.38 -6.20 -15.88
CA LEU A 151 4.03 -6.36 -16.44
C LEU A 151 3.07 -6.97 -15.40
N ASP A 152 3.52 -7.97 -14.67
CA ASP A 152 2.74 -8.58 -13.59
C ASP A 152 2.49 -7.59 -12.45
N SER A 153 3.47 -6.75 -12.12
CA SER A 153 3.27 -5.69 -11.15
C SER A 153 2.24 -4.67 -11.62
N ILE A 154 2.26 -4.27 -12.90
CA ILE A 154 1.27 -3.36 -13.47
C ILE A 154 -0.12 -4.00 -13.37
N LYS A 155 -0.26 -5.28 -13.73
CA LYS A 155 -1.53 -6.04 -13.64
C LYS A 155 -2.06 -6.06 -12.20
N ARG A 156 -1.20 -6.38 -11.22
CA ARG A 156 -1.57 -6.43 -9.80
C ARG A 156 -2.03 -5.07 -9.27
N VAL A 157 -1.27 -4.01 -9.55
CA VAL A 157 -1.61 -2.65 -9.11
C VAL A 157 -2.90 -2.17 -9.77
N TYR A 158 -3.07 -2.44 -11.07
CA TYR A 158 -4.27 -2.06 -11.80
C TYR A 158 -5.52 -2.77 -11.26
N LYS A 159 -5.45 -4.09 -11.08
CA LYS A 159 -6.54 -4.89 -10.50
C LYS A 159 -6.92 -4.41 -9.10
N LYS A 160 -5.92 -4.16 -8.24
CA LYS A 160 -6.15 -3.63 -6.90
C LYS A 160 -6.82 -2.25 -6.92
N SER A 161 -6.38 -1.34 -7.79
CA SER A 161 -7.03 -0.03 -7.94
C SER A 161 -8.48 -0.15 -8.41
N ARG A 162 -8.79 -1.10 -9.29
CA ARG A 162 -10.16 -1.34 -9.76
C ARG A 162 -11.03 -1.95 -8.68
N GLU A 163 -10.52 -2.93 -7.95
CA GLU A 163 -11.21 -3.53 -6.79
C GLU A 163 -11.48 -2.47 -5.71
N GLU A 164 -10.48 -1.64 -5.38
CA GLU A 164 -10.65 -0.52 -4.47
C GLU A 164 -11.64 0.52 -4.99
N LYS A 165 -11.70 0.80 -6.29
CA LYS A 165 -12.74 1.65 -6.89
C LYS A 165 -14.12 1.01 -6.78
N THR A 166 -14.27 -0.28 -7.03
CA THR A 166 -15.57 -0.96 -6.82
C THR A 166 -15.99 -0.99 -5.36
N ILE A 167 -15.04 -1.15 -4.43
CA ILE A 167 -15.28 -1.05 -3.00
C ILE A 167 -15.57 0.41 -2.64
N LYS A 168 -14.92 1.39 -3.28
CA LYS A 168 -15.14 2.81 -3.04
C LYS A 168 -16.48 3.27 -3.58
N ASP A 169 -16.89 2.84 -4.77
CA ASP A 169 -18.19 3.12 -5.39
C ASP A 169 -19.31 2.41 -4.62
N THR A 170 -19.06 1.21 -4.09
CA THR A 170 -19.92 0.59 -3.08
C THR A 170 -19.88 1.39 -1.76
N SER A 171 -18.76 2.03 -1.40
CA SER A 171 -18.60 2.82 -0.16
C SER A 171 -19.11 4.26 -0.21
N VAL A 172 -19.30 4.81 -1.41
CA VAL A 172 -20.09 6.02 -1.59
C VAL A 172 -21.53 5.71 -1.19
N ASP A 173 -22.00 4.48 -1.50
CA ASP A 173 -23.23 3.94 -0.92
C ASP A 173 -23.07 3.62 0.57
N ILE A 174 -21.95 3.09 1.10
CA ILE A 174 -21.82 2.78 2.55
C ILE A 174 -22.04 4.01 3.44
N ASN A 175 -21.71 5.23 3.00
CA ASN A 175 -22.07 6.43 3.79
C ASN A 175 -23.58 6.66 3.82
N GLU A 176 -24.29 6.50 2.70
CA GLU A 176 -25.76 6.57 2.66
C GLU A 176 -26.43 5.33 3.26
N ASP A 177 -25.84 4.14 3.16
CA ASP A 177 -26.34 2.86 3.63
C ASP A 177 -26.07 2.65 5.12
N ILE A 178 -25.01 3.21 5.71
CA ILE A 178 -24.89 3.32 7.17
C ILE A 178 -25.90 4.36 7.69
N LEU A 179 -26.19 5.41 6.90
CA LEU A 179 -27.28 6.36 7.15
C LEU A 179 -28.69 5.78 6.87
N MET A 180 -28.82 4.65 6.17
CA MET A 180 -30.11 4.00 5.85
C MET A 180 -30.34 2.69 6.63
N LYS A 181 -29.28 1.95 7.02
CA LYS A 181 -29.34 0.70 7.83
C LYS A 181 -29.30 0.93 9.33
N SER A 182 -28.79 2.07 9.79
CA SER A 182 -29.12 2.55 11.12
C SER A 182 -30.43 3.31 10.97
N ASN A 183 -31.50 2.85 11.63
CA ASN A 183 -32.79 3.53 11.64
C ASN A 183 -32.56 5.03 11.78
N LYS A 184 -32.98 5.86 10.80
CA LYS A 184 -32.86 7.33 10.89
C LYS A 184 -33.52 7.89 12.16
N GLU A 185 -34.46 7.15 12.74
CA GLU A 185 -35.05 7.42 14.05
C GLU A 185 -34.04 7.26 15.22
N ASP A 186 -33.15 6.26 15.17
CA ASP A 186 -32.19 5.96 16.25
C ASP A 186 -31.06 7.02 16.33
N ILE A 187 -30.58 7.51 15.18
CA ILE A 187 -29.54 8.55 15.15
C ILE A 187 -30.08 9.90 15.66
N GLU A 188 -31.28 10.33 15.24
CA GLU A 188 -31.87 11.58 15.74
C GLU A 188 -32.26 11.48 17.22
N GLU A 189 -32.76 10.32 17.68
CA GLU A 189 -32.98 10.06 19.10
C GLU A 189 -31.67 10.13 19.91
N GLY A 190 -30.58 9.56 19.38
CA GLY A 190 -29.25 9.63 19.98
C GLY A 190 -28.72 11.05 20.09
N ILE A 191 -28.81 11.84 19.02
CA ILE A 191 -28.41 13.26 19.02
C ILE A 191 -29.22 14.05 20.06
N ASN A 192 -30.54 13.87 20.11
CA ASN A 192 -31.39 14.57 21.08
C ASN A 192 -31.10 14.16 22.52
N ARG A 193 -30.83 12.87 22.76
CA ARG A 193 -30.44 12.34 24.08
C ARG A 193 -29.16 13.01 24.57
N VAL A 194 -28.12 13.02 23.75
CA VAL A 194 -26.83 13.65 24.07
C VAL A 194 -26.98 15.16 24.26
N GLN A 195 -27.80 15.82 23.45
CA GLN A 195 -28.07 17.25 23.61
C GLN A 195 -28.75 17.57 24.95
N GLU A 196 -29.75 16.79 25.38
CA GLU A 196 -30.40 16.94 26.69
C GLU A 196 -29.46 16.61 27.86
N GLU A 197 -28.52 15.69 27.65
CA GLU A 197 -27.52 15.33 28.64
C GLU A 197 -26.51 16.47 28.86
N ILE A 198 -25.98 17.02 27.77
CA ILE A 198 -24.98 18.10 27.77
C ILE A 198 -25.53 19.42 28.33
N LYS A 199 -26.85 19.64 28.28
CA LYS A 199 -27.47 20.79 28.96
C LYS A 199 -27.11 20.85 30.44
N LYS A 200 -26.98 19.71 31.10
CA LYS A 200 -26.70 19.60 32.54
C LYS A 200 -25.24 19.90 32.88
N TYR A 201 -24.33 19.82 31.90
CA TYR A 201 -22.90 20.03 32.11
C TYR A 201 -22.57 21.52 32.23
N ILE A 202 -21.53 21.83 33.00
CA ILE A 202 -21.05 23.21 33.15
C ILE A 202 -20.31 23.59 31.87
N ASN A 203 -20.51 24.81 31.35
CA ASN A 203 -19.90 25.28 30.09
C ASN A 203 -18.68 26.17 30.40
N PRO A 204 -17.50 25.98 29.77
CA PRO A 204 -17.09 24.85 28.92
C PRO A 204 -16.73 23.60 29.74
N PHE A 205 -16.73 22.44 29.08
CA PHE A 205 -16.32 21.16 29.67
C PHE A 205 -15.42 20.35 28.72
N PHE A 206 -14.73 19.34 29.25
CA PHE A 206 -13.93 18.42 28.45
C PHE A 206 -14.75 17.21 28.01
N LEU A 207 -14.57 16.78 26.77
CA LEU A 207 -15.25 15.60 26.21
C LEU A 207 -14.96 14.33 27.03
N GLU A 208 -13.70 14.19 27.45
CA GLU A 208 -13.16 13.00 28.10
C GLU A 208 -13.80 12.71 29.46
N ASP A 209 -14.37 13.74 30.10
CA ASP A 209 -15.04 13.62 31.39
C ASP A 209 -16.40 12.90 31.27
N TYR A 210 -17.00 12.87 30.08
CA TYR A 210 -18.41 12.46 29.89
C TYR A 210 -18.64 11.39 28.81
N TRP A 211 -17.66 11.09 27.95
CA TRP A 211 -17.81 10.16 26.81
C TRP A 211 -17.95 8.66 27.14
N GLY A 212 -18.14 8.28 28.40
CA GLY A 212 -18.37 6.88 28.79
C GLY A 212 -17.11 6.02 28.99
N LYS A 213 -17.34 4.75 29.36
CA LYS A 213 -16.27 3.83 29.79
C LYS A 213 -15.92 2.81 28.72
N THR A 214 -16.87 2.43 27.87
CA THR A 214 -16.63 1.46 26.79
C THR A 214 -16.17 2.17 25.51
N THR A 215 -15.48 1.44 24.63
CA THR A 215 -15.04 1.97 23.33
C THR A 215 -16.23 2.35 22.45
N GLU A 216 -17.32 1.58 22.53
CA GLU A 216 -18.56 1.82 21.79
C GLU A 216 -19.24 3.11 22.26
N GLU A 217 -19.45 3.27 23.58
CA GLU A 217 -20.03 4.50 24.16
C GLU A 217 -19.25 5.75 23.78
N ARG A 218 -17.90 5.67 23.80
CA ARG A 218 -17.03 6.79 23.41
C ARG A 218 -17.19 7.16 21.95
N SER A 219 -17.25 6.15 21.08
CA SER A 219 -17.42 6.37 19.64
C SER A 219 -18.79 6.97 19.31
N GLU A 220 -19.85 6.50 19.99
CA GLU A 220 -21.22 6.98 19.82
C GLU A 220 -21.36 8.43 20.32
N PHE A 221 -20.85 8.73 21.51
CA PHE A 221 -20.89 10.07 22.09
C PHE A 221 -20.10 11.08 21.26
N LEU A 222 -18.90 10.72 20.80
CA LEU A 222 -18.09 11.56 19.90
C LEU A 222 -18.81 11.80 18.57
N LEU A 223 -19.43 10.76 18.00
CA LEU A 223 -20.18 10.88 16.74
C LEU A 223 -21.34 11.88 16.89
N TYR A 224 -22.13 11.80 17.95
CA TYR A 224 -23.24 12.73 18.17
C TYR A 224 -22.77 14.17 18.46
N MET A 225 -21.64 14.34 19.15
CA MET A 225 -21.01 15.65 19.33
C MET A 225 -20.60 16.28 17.99
N LEU A 226 -19.98 15.51 17.08
CA LEU A 226 -19.64 15.99 15.73
C LEU A 226 -20.88 16.43 14.95
N PHE A 227 -22.01 15.71 15.09
CA PHE A 227 -23.28 16.15 14.50
C PHE A 227 -23.80 17.46 15.11
N LEU A 228 -23.66 17.65 16.41
CA LEU A 228 -24.05 18.90 17.09
C LEU A 228 -23.19 20.09 16.67
N GLU A 229 -21.88 19.88 16.46
CA GLU A 229 -20.97 20.91 15.95
C GLU A 229 -21.30 21.27 14.51
N LYS A 230 -21.53 20.28 13.64
CA LYS A 230 -21.97 20.50 12.26
C LYS A 230 -23.29 21.28 12.19
N ARG A 231 -24.18 21.12 13.19
CA ARG A 231 -25.43 21.88 13.33
C ARG A 231 -25.25 23.26 13.98
N GLY A 232 -24.03 23.64 14.36
CA GLY A 232 -23.70 24.92 15.00
C GLY A 232 -24.23 25.06 16.43
N ARG A 233 -24.49 23.95 17.12
CA ARG A 233 -25.00 23.94 18.50
C ARG A 233 -23.87 23.95 19.53
N ILE A 234 -22.74 23.34 19.20
CA ILE A 234 -21.55 23.32 20.05
C ILE A 234 -20.34 23.69 19.20
N SER A 235 -19.25 24.08 19.84
CA SER A 235 -17.92 24.27 19.24
C SER A 235 -16.94 23.36 19.96
N MET A 236 -16.10 22.65 19.20
CA MET A 236 -15.07 21.76 19.73
C MET A 236 -13.68 22.30 19.37
N GLU A 237 -12.83 22.45 20.38
CA GLU A 237 -11.47 22.94 20.22
C GLU A 237 -10.49 21.97 20.87
N GLN A 238 -9.36 21.69 20.19
CA GLN A 238 -8.28 20.87 20.71
C GLN A 238 -6.96 21.64 20.56
N ASN A 239 -6.29 21.88 21.68
CA ASN A 239 -5.06 22.68 21.70
C ASN A 239 -3.82 21.90 21.24
N GLU A 240 -3.77 20.60 21.53
CA GLU A 240 -2.65 19.71 21.20
C GLU A 240 -3.15 18.40 20.58
N PRO A 241 -2.45 17.81 19.59
CA PRO A 241 -2.83 16.52 19.02
C PRO A 241 -2.97 15.45 20.10
N PHE A 242 -4.07 14.72 20.11
CA PHE A 242 -4.41 13.70 21.12
C PHE A 242 -4.60 14.24 22.54
N GLY A 243 -4.65 15.56 22.73
CA GLY A 243 -4.99 16.21 23.99
C GLY A 243 -6.50 16.33 24.19
N ASN A 244 -6.89 16.90 25.33
CA ASN A 244 -8.30 17.01 25.71
C ASN A 244 -9.09 17.90 24.73
N ILE A 245 -10.31 17.49 24.40
CA ILE A 245 -11.23 18.24 23.55
C ILE A 245 -12.12 19.12 24.42
N ILE A 246 -12.01 20.44 24.25
CA ILE A 246 -12.81 21.45 24.94
C ILE A 246 -14.10 21.65 24.17
N ILE A 247 -15.22 21.59 24.87
CA ILE A 247 -16.55 21.79 24.30
C ILE A 247 -17.19 23.05 24.85
N THR A 248 -17.56 23.94 23.94
CA THR A 248 -18.32 25.16 24.23
C THR A 248 -19.74 25.04 23.69
N LYS A 249 -20.74 25.12 24.58
CA LYS A 249 -22.16 25.13 24.21
C LYS A 249 -22.57 26.50 23.65
N LEU A 250 -23.30 26.51 22.54
CA LEU A 250 -23.76 27.73 21.84
C LEU A 250 -25.30 27.90 21.86
N PHE A 251 -26.01 27.09 22.66
CA PHE A 251 -27.47 27.11 22.80
C PHE A 251 -27.92 27.28 24.27
#